data_AF-A0A7Z9M2N0-F1
#
_entry.id   AF-A0A7Z9M2N0-F1
#
_cell.length_a   1.000
_cell.length_b   1.000
_cell.length_c   1.000
_cell.angle_alpha   90.00
_cell.angle_beta   90.00
_cell.angle_gamma   90.00
#
_symmetry.space_group_name_H-M   'P 1'
#
loop_
_entity.id
_entity.type
_entity.pdbx_description
1 polymer ?
#
loop_
_entity_poly.entity_id
_entity_poly.type
_entity_poly.pdbx_seq_one_letter_code
_entity_poly.pdbx_strand_id
1 'polypeptide(L)'
;MTDKSSTARPPIERIPEEIEVLSSELESLFSQGLELRWGDEEFEELALRAFEAQFQHNPVYRRFCERRGTVPATVLSWRNVPMVPTTAFRHLDLVTGDHSAVEAVFRTSGTTSSTTAPGRHLASRLSLYRASLLSTFRAHLLPDVEKIKFVSLIPSPTALPHSSLSYMVSTAAETMSSETYWLVDGNGVLDSARLRKVLGELALQGEEILLLGTVFAFVHWLDELGGEELRDLA
;
A
#
# COMPACT_ATOMS: atom_id res chain seq x y z
N MET A 1 -27.10 -47.87 -2.12
CA MET A 1 -27.14 -46.56 -1.44
C MET A 1 -25.71 -46.06 -1.32
N THR A 2 -25.25 -45.33 -2.33
CA THR A 2 -23.98 -44.60 -2.28
C THR A 2 -24.28 -43.21 -2.81
N ASP A 3 -24.59 -42.33 -1.87
CA ASP A 3 -24.75 -40.90 -2.10
C ASP A 3 -23.35 -40.30 -2.30
N LYS A 4 -23.03 -39.95 -3.55
CA LYS A 4 -21.92 -39.06 -3.86
C LYS A 4 -22.50 -37.67 -4.02
N SER A 5 -22.66 -36.98 -2.90
CA SER A 5 -22.80 -35.53 -2.84
C SER A 5 -21.55 -34.89 -3.46
N SER A 6 -21.61 -34.69 -4.78
CA SER A 6 -20.72 -33.82 -5.53
C SER A 6 -21.01 -32.38 -5.13
N THR A 7 -20.26 -31.85 -4.16
CA THR A 7 -20.24 -30.42 -3.89
C THR A 7 -19.49 -29.74 -5.02
N ALA A 8 -20.22 -29.39 -6.09
CA ALA A 8 -19.71 -28.50 -7.10
C ALA A 8 -19.21 -27.22 -6.40
N ARG A 9 -17.95 -26.83 -6.67
CA ARG A 9 -17.48 -25.49 -6.32
C ARG A 9 -18.49 -24.49 -6.93
N PRO A 10 -18.93 -23.48 -6.17
CA PRO A 10 -19.73 -22.42 -6.76
C PRO A 10 -18.95 -21.85 -7.97
N PRO A 11 -19.65 -21.45 -9.04
CA PRO A 11 -18.99 -20.80 -10.17
C PRO A 11 -18.20 -19.60 -9.63
N ILE A 12 -16.96 -19.44 -10.11
CA ILE A 12 -16.16 -18.26 -9.81
C ILE A 12 -17.01 -17.06 -10.24
N GLU A 13 -17.51 -16.27 -9.29
CA GLU A 13 -18.22 -15.05 -9.60
C GLU A 13 -17.20 -14.13 -10.27
N ARG A 14 -17.36 -13.98 -11.59
CA ARG A 14 -16.48 -13.16 -12.41
C ARG A 14 -16.58 -11.72 -11.90
N ILE A 15 -15.45 -11.04 -11.78
CA ILE A 15 -15.42 -9.61 -11.44
C ILE A 15 -16.38 -8.89 -12.42
N PRO A 16 -17.35 -8.11 -11.90
CA PRO A 16 -18.25 -7.31 -12.74
C PRO A 16 -17.48 -6.50 -13.79
N GLU A 17 -17.95 -6.53 -15.03
CA GLU A 17 -17.30 -5.87 -16.18
C GLU A 17 -17.05 -4.37 -15.91
N GLU A 18 -18.00 -3.71 -15.24
CA GLU A 18 -17.90 -2.30 -14.86
C GLU A 18 -16.70 -2.01 -13.94
N ILE A 19 -16.42 -2.89 -12.97
CA ILE A 19 -15.24 -2.77 -12.09
C ILE A 19 -13.97 -2.98 -12.90
N GLU A 20 -13.98 -3.95 -13.81
CA GLU A 20 -12.81 -4.29 -14.64
C GLU A 20 -12.43 -3.14 -15.58
N VAL A 21 -13.43 -2.53 -16.22
CA VAL A 21 -13.26 -1.36 -17.09
C VAL A 21 -12.73 -0.18 -16.29
N LEU A 22 -13.37 0.17 -15.17
CA LEU A 22 -12.94 1.29 -14.34
C LEU A 22 -11.53 1.07 -13.76
N SER A 23 -11.23 -0.15 -13.31
CA SER A 23 -9.90 -0.48 -12.76
C SER A 23 -8.82 -0.36 -13.82
N SER A 24 -9.09 -0.80 -15.05
CA SER A 24 -8.14 -0.71 -16.16
C SER A 24 -7.92 0.72 -16.63
N GLU A 25 -8.98 1.54 -16.63
CA GLU A 25 -8.89 2.99 -16.88
C GLU A 25 -8.05 3.68 -15.81
N LEU A 26 -8.34 3.45 -14.53
CA LEU A 26 -7.57 4.01 -13.41
C LEU A 26 -6.11 3.54 -13.42
N GLU A 27 -5.84 2.30 -13.81
CA GLU A 27 -4.47 1.80 -14.00
C GLU A 27 -3.72 2.58 -15.07
N SER A 28 -4.35 2.80 -16.22
CA SER A 28 -3.79 3.60 -17.30
C SER A 28 -3.52 5.03 -16.82
N LEU A 29 -4.50 5.64 -16.16
CA LEU A 29 -4.41 7.01 -15.65
C LEU A 29 -3.33 7.16 -14.56
N PHE A 30 -3.26 6.25 -13.58
CA PHE A 30 -2.23 6.28 -12.54
C PHE A 30 -0.82 5.99 -13.07
N SER A 31 -0.72 5.23 -14.17
CA SER A 31 0.56 4.96 -14.83
C SER A 31 1.05 6.14 -15.68
N GLN A 32 0.20 7.14 -15.93
CA GLN A 32 0.65 8.41 -16.49
C GLN A 32 1.45 9.16 -15.43
N GLY A 33 2.57 9.76 -15.82
CA GLY A 33 3.38 10.56 -14.90
C GLY A 33 2.59 11.75 -14.34
N LEU A 34 3.01 12.26 -13.17
CA LEU A 34 2.32 13.38 -12.48
C LEU A 34 2.36 14.73 -13.24
N GLU A 35 3.00 14.78 -14.41
CA GLU A 35 2.96 15.93 -15.31
C GLU A 35 1.56 16.19 -15.87
N LEU A 36 0.76 15.13 -16.01
CA LEU A 36 -0.65 15.18 -16.38
C LEU A 36 -1.49 15.37 -15.12
N ARG A 37 -1.73 16.63 -14.76
CA ARG A 37 -2.63 16.97 -13.64
C ARG A 37 -4.07 16.83 -14.10
N TRP A 38 -4.83 16.00 -13.40
CA TRP A 38 -6.28 15.93 -13.60
C TRP A 38 -6.93 17.23 -13.17
N GLY A 39 -7.91 17.68 -13.96
CA GLY A 39 -8.77 18.79 -13.55
C GLY A 39 -9.67 18.39 -12.39
N ASP A 40 -10.18 19.37 -11.65
CA ASP A 40 -11.11 19.11 -10.53
C ASP A 40 -12.36 18.33 -10.99
N GLU A 41 -12.88 18.63 -12.19
CA GLU A 41 -14.04 17.95 -12.78
C GLU A 41 -13.73 16.49 -13.14
N GLU A 42 -12.57 16.23 -13.74
CA GLU A 42 -12.11 14.87 -14.10
C GLU A 42 -11.90 14.01 -12.85
N PHE A 43 -11.26 14.58 -11.82
CA PHE A 43 -11.12 13.89 -10.53
C PHE A 43 -12.48 13.61 -9.89
N GLU A 44 -13.40 14.58 -9.89
CA GLU A 44 -14.73 14.40 -9.32
C GLU A 44 -15.52 13.31 -10.04
N GLU A 45 -15.48 13.27 -11.37
CA GLU A 45 -16.10 12.20 -12.16
C GLU A 45 -15.54 10.83 -11.80
N LEU A 46 -14.21 10.67 -11.82
CA LEU A 46 -13.56 9.39 -11.48
C LEU A 46 -13.85 8.96 -10.05
N ALA A 47 -13.84 9.89 -9.09
CA ALA A 47 -14.12 9.61 -7.70
C ALA A 47 -15.58 9.17 -7.48
N LEU A 48 -16.55 9.81 -8.16
CA LEU A 48 -17.96 9.43 -8.09
C LEU A 48 -18.22 8.07 -8.76
N ARG A 49 -17.56 7.78 -9.89
CA ARG A 49 -17.61 6.46 -10.53
C ARG A 49 -17.03 5.36 -9.63
N ALA A 50 -15.90 5.63 -8.97
CA ALA A 50 -15.31 4.72 -7.99
C ALA A 50 -16.25 4.50 -6.79
N PHE A 51 -16.87 5.57 -6.28
CA PHE A 51 -17.87 5.48 -5.21
C PHE A 51 -19.07 4.62 -5.63
N GLU A 52 -19.61 4.82 -6.82
CA GLU A 52 -20.76 4.05 -7.31
C GLU A 52 -20.40 2.56 -7.46
N ALA A 53 -19.27 2.24 -8.08
CA ALA A 53 -18.78 0.86 -8.19
C ALA A 53 -18.59 0.20 -6.81
N GLN A 54 -18.00 0.93 -5.85
CA GLN A 54 -17.88 0.47 -4.47
C GLN A 54 -19.25 0.27 -3.81
N PHE A 55 -20.19 1.21 -3.97
CA PHE A 55 -21.53 1.06 -3.41
C PHE A 55 -22.27 -0.15 -3.98
N GLN A 56 -22.17 -0.40 -5.29
CA GLN A 56 -22.84 -1.55 -5.92
C GLN A 56 -22.21 -2.88 -5.51
N HIS A 57 -20.87 -2.95 -5.47
CA HIS A 57 -20.14 -4.22 -5.40
C HIS A 57 -19.38 -4.46 -4.09
N ASN A 58 -19.50 -3.58 -3.09
CA ASN A 58 -19.02 -3.82 -1.74
C ASN A 58 -20.22 -3.83 -0.77
N PRO A 59 -20.78 -5.00 -0.44
CA PRO A 59 -22.01 -5.09 0.36
C PRO A 59 -21.84 -4.55 1.79
N VAL A 60 -20.61 -4.56 2.32
CA VAL A 60 -20.31 -3.99 3.63
C VAL A 60 -20.36 -2.46 3.57
N TYR A 61 -19.69 -1.87 2.57
CA TYR A 61 -19.67 -0.44 2.37
C TYR A 61 -21.06 0.10 1.98
N ARG A 62 -21.81 -0.61 1.13
CA ARG A 62 -23.20 -0.28 0.79
C ARG A 62 -24.06 -0.09 2.03
N ARG A 63 -24.07 -1.08 2.93
CA ARG A 63 -24.84 -1.02 4.18
C ARG A 63 -24.41 0.15 5.08
N PHE A 64 -23.12 0.49 5.07
CA PHE A 64 -22.61 1.64 5.80
C PHE A 64 -23.15 2.96 5.23
N CYS A 65 -23.14 3.11 3.91
CA CYS A 65 -23.68 4.28 3.20
C CYS A 65 -25.20 4.42 3.40
N GLU A 66 -25.97 3.34 3.22
CA GLU A 66 -27.43 3.32 3.40
C GLU A 66 -27.84 3.75 4.82
N ARG A 67 -27.12 3.27 5.85
CA ARG A 67 -27.36 3.68 7.25
C ARG A 67 -27.04 5.14 7.53
N ARG A 68 -26.23 5.79 6.68
CA ARG A 68 -25.97 7.23 6.71
C ARG A 68 -26.93 8.03 5.82
N GLY A 69 -27.90 7.37 5.20
CA GLY A 69 -28.86 8.01 4.29
C GLY A 69 -28.22 8.44 2.96
N THR A 70 -27.13 7.79 2.55
CA THR A 70 -26.36 8.17 1.36
C THR A 70 -26.41 7.07 0.31
N VAL A 71 -26.78 7.45 -0.91
CA VAL A 71 -26.79 6.59 -2.11
C VAL A 71 -26.15 7.33 -3.30
N PRO A 72 -25.65 6.63 -4.35
CA PRO A 72 -24.99 7.25 -5.51
C PRO A 72 -25.75 8.46 -6.08
N ALA A 73 -27.06 8.32 -6.31
CA ALA A 73 -27.92 9.37 -6.85
C ALA A 73 -28.00 10.67 -6.01
N THR A 74 -27.58 10.62 -4.73
CA THR A 74 -27.62 11.76 -3.81
C THR A 74 -26.25 12.40 -3.57
N VAL A 75 -25.16 11.77 -4.01
CA VAL A 75 -23.79 12.23 -3.81
C VAL A 75 -23.32 12.95 -5.05
N LEU A 76 -23.44 14.28 -5.05
CA LEU A 76 -23.05 15.13 -6.19
C LEU A 76 -21.61 15.63 -6.13
N SER A 77 -20.86 15.28 -5.09
CA SER A 77 -19.44 15.62 -4.97
C SER A 77 -18.71 14.55 -4.20
N TRP A 78 -17.47 14.27 -4.58
CA TRP A 78 -16.62 13.28 -3.90
C TRP A 78 -16.45 13.58 -2.40
N ARG A 79 -16.54 14.86 -2.01
CA ARG A 79 -16.46 15.31 -0.61
C ARG A 79 -17.62 14.83 0.25
N ASN A 80 -18.73 14.45 -0.38
CA ASN A 80 -19.93 13.93 0.29
C ASN A 80 -19.94 12.39 0.36
N VAL A 81 -18.92 11.71 -0.17
CA VAL A 81 -18.78 10.26 -0.07
C VAL A 81 -18.59 9.86 1.39
N PRO A 82 -19.37 8.90 1.93
CA PRO A 82 -19.25 8.48 3.33
C PRO A 82 -17.85 7.91 3.66
N MET A 83 -17.12 8.62 4.52
CA MET A 83 -15.81 8.18 4.99
C MET A 83 -15.92 7.04 6.01
N VAL A 84 -15.24 5.92 5.74
CA VAL A 84 -15.16 4.77 6.65
C VAL A 84 -14.01 4.98 7.65
N PRO A 85 -14.26 4.87 8.97
CA PRO A 85 -13.19 4.92 9.95
C PRO A 85 -12.16 3.82 9.74
N THR A 86 -10.87 4.13 9.91
CA THR A 86 -9.78 3.13 9.80
C THR A 86 -9.94 1.96 10.78
N THR A 87 -10.59 2.18 11.93
CA THR A 87 -10.91 1.13 12.90
C THR A 87 -11.89 0.08 12.36
N ALA A 88 -12.73 0.42 11.37
CA ALA A 88 -13.67 -0.52 10.77
C ALA A 88 -12.95 -1.72 10.12
N PHE A 89 -11.75 -1.50 9.57
CA PHE A 89 -10.93 -2.55 8.95
C PHE A 89 -10.45 -3.62 9.94
N ARG A 90 -10.59 -3.42 11.26
CA ARG A 90 -10.37 -4.44 12.30
C ARG A 90 -11.55 -5.41 12.46
N HIS A 91 -12.72 -5.00 12.00
CA HIS A 91 -13.98 -5.70 12.25
C HIS A 91 -14.69 -6.14 10.97
N LEU A 92 -14.37 -5.51 9.85
CA LEU A 92 -15.09 -5.64 8.60
C LEU A 92 -14.09 -5.76 7.45
N ASP A 93 -14.29 -6.77 6.61
CA ASP A 93 -13.58 -6.88 5.34
C ASP A 93 -14.31 -6.01 4.31
N LEU A 94 -13.68 -4.90 3.90
CA LEU A 94 -14.18 -3.99 2.88
C LEU A 94 -13.53 -4.37 1.54
N VAL A 95 -14.30 -5.00 0.66
CA VAL A 95 -13.84 -5.43 -0.67
C VAL A 95 -14.89 -5.10 -1.71
N THR A 96 -14.43 -4.58 -2.84
CA THR A 96 -15.26 -4.34 -4.02
C THR A 96 -15.07 -5.50 -4.99
N GLY A 97 -16.17 -6.15 -5.38
CA GLY A 97 -16.16 -7.34 -6.23
C GLY A 97 -16.10 -8.64 -5.42
N ASP A 98 -15.53 -9.69 -6.02
CA ASP A 98 -15.46 -11.01 -5.39
C ASP A 98 -14.35 -11.06 -4.31
N HIS A 99 -14.76 -11.38 -3.08
CA HIS A 99 -13.84 -11.61 -1.96
C HIS A 99 -12.84 -12.75 -2.23
N SER A 100 -13.22 -13.76 -3.01
CA SER A 100 -12.36 -14.91 -3.30
C SER A 100 -11.25 -14.59 -4.31
N ALA A 101 -11.42 -13.50 -5.08
CA ALA A 101 -10.48 -13.03 -6.09
C ALA A 101 -9.42 -12.06 -5.54
N VAL A 102 -9.35 -11.85 -4.21
CA VAL A 102 -8.38 -10.95 -3.60
C VAL A 102 -6.95 -11.46 -3.80
N GLU A 103 -6.10 -10.61 -4.39
CA GLU A 103 -4.70 -10.94 -4.70
C GLU A 103 -3.77 -10.81 -3.50
N ALA A 104 -4.06 -9.89 -2.56
CA ALA A 104 -3.28 -9.74 -1.34
C ALA A 104 -4.11 -9.29 -0.14
N VAL A 105 -3.66 -9.71 1.05
CA VAL A 105 -4.21 -9.25 2.33
C VAL A 105 -3.10 -8.58 3.12
N PHE A 106 -3.15 -7.26 3.20
CA PHE A 106 -2.28 -6.47 4.06
C PHE A 106 -2.88 -6.31 5.45
N ARG A 107 -2.01 -6.15 6.46
CA ARG A 107 -2.41 -5.98 7.86
C ARG A 107 -1.79 -4.72 8.43
N THR A 108 -2.57 -3.98 9.21
CA THR A 108 -2.04 -2.86 9.99
C THR A 108 -1.06 -3.39 11.03
N SER A 109 -0.01 -2.63 11.37
CA SER A 109 0.78 -2.92 12.57
C SER A 109 -0.15 -2.91 13.78
N GLY A 110 -0.28 -4.06 14.45
CA GLY A 110 -1.15 -4.18 15.62
C GLY A 110 -0.71 -3.19 16.70
N THR A 111 -1.64 -2.40 17.22
CA THR A 111 -1.39 -1.60 18.43
C THR A 111 -1.26 -2.54 19.63
N THR A 112 -0.40 -2.23 20.59
CA THR A 112 -0.05 -2.99 21.81
C THR A 112 -1.20 -3.44 22.72
N SER A 113 -2.46 -3.15 22.39
CA SER A 113 -3.64 -3.69 23.07
C SER A 113 -4.02 -5.06 22.48
N SER A 114 -3.69 -6.12 23.21
CA SER A 114 -3.76 -7.54 22.81
C SER A 114 -5.15 -8.14 22.63
N THR A 115 -6.22 -7.34 22.63
CA THR A 115 -7.62 -7.83 22.62
C THR A 115 -8.29 -7.85 21.25
N THR A 116 -7.74 -7.17 20.24
CA THR A 116 -8.34 -7.12 18.90
C THR A 116 -7.34 -7.48 17.82
N ALA A 117 -7.81 -8.26 16.84
CA ALA A 117 -7.01 -8.58 15.67
C ALA A 117 -6.57 -7.31 14.91
N PRO A 118 -5.41 -7.32 14.24
CA PRO A 118 -5.00 -6.23 13.37
C PRO A 118 -6.03 -5.96 12.27
N GLY A 119 -6.12 -4.72 11.83
CA GLY A 119 -6.93 -4.35 10.68
C GLY A 119 -6.43 -5.05 9.42
N ARG A 120 -7.35 -5.45 8.54
CA ARG A 120 -7.02 -6.11 7.28
C ARG A 120 -7.44 -5.22 6.12
N HIS A 121 -6.57 -5.10 5.13
CA HIS A 121 -6.84 -4.45 3.86
C HIS A 121 -6.72 -5.49 2.75
N LEU A 122 -7.84 -5.78 2.09
CA LEU A 122 -7.94 -6.80 1.05
C LEU A 122 -7.78 -6.08 -0.30
N ALA A 123 -6.65 -6.28 -0.95
CA ALA A 123 -6.34 -5.67 -2.24
C ALA A 123 -6.77 -6.62 -3.36
N SER A 124 -7.88 -6.29 -4.04
CA SER A 124 -8.41 -7.11 -5.14
C SER A 124 -7.54 -7.12 -6.39
N ARG A 125 -6.75 -6.07 -6.63
CA ARG A 125 -5.95 -5.90 -7.85
C ARG A 125 -4.64 -5.18 -7.53
N LEU A 126 -3.55 -5.93 -7.48
CA LEU A 126 -2.22 -5.41 -7.15
C LEU A 126 -1.66 -4.55 -8.28
N SER A 127 -2.05 -4.78 -9.54
CA SER A 127 -1.63 -3.91 -10.65
C SER A 127 -2.10 -2.46 -10.46
N LEU A 128 -3.34 -2.25 -10.01
CA LEU A 128 -3.86 -0.92 -9.67
C LEU A 128 -3.13 -0.30 -8.47
N TYR A 129 -2.84 -1.12 -7.45
CA TYR A 129 -2.02 -0.70 -6.31
C TYR A 129 -0.63 -0.23 -6.77
N ARG A 130 0.04 -1.00 -7.62
CA ARG A 130 1.36 -0.68 -8.19
C ARG A 130 1.31 0.58 -9.05
N ALA A 131 0.31 0.73 -9.91
CA ALA A 131 0.14 1.92 -10.75
C ALA A 131 0.03 3.19 -9.91
N SER A 132 -0.81 3.19 -8.86
CA SER A 132 -0.96 4.33 -7.95
C SER A 132 0.31 4.68 -7.17
N LEU A 133 1.16 3.69 -6.93
CA LEU A 133 2.41 3.81 -6.17
C LEU A 133 3.55 4.35 -7.02
N LEU A 134 3.83 3.73 -8.18
CA LEU A 134 5.10 3.88 -8.89
C LEU A 134 5.32 5.30 -9.43
N SER A 135 4.35 5.86 -10.14
CA SER A 135 4.45 7.21 -10.70
C SER A 135 4.66 8.26 -9.60
N THR A 136 3.90 8.13 -8.51
CA THR A 136 3.97 9.02 -7.34
C THR A 136 5.31 8.88 -6.61
N PHE A 137 5.78 7.66 -6.39
CA PHE A 137 7.05 7.39 -5.73
C PHE A 137 8.21 8.02 -6.52
N ARG A 138 8.25 7.81 -7.85
CA ARG A 138 9.27 8.42 -8.71
C ARG A 138 9.23 9.95 -8.61
N ALA A 139 8.07 10.56 -8.84
CA ALA A 139 7.96 12.01 -8.91
C ALA A 139 8.35 12.72 -7.61
N HIS A 140 8.14 12.09 -6.45
CA HIS A 140 8.38 12.73 -5.16
C HIS A 140 9.67 12.30 -4.46
N LEU A 141 10.17 11.09 -4.72
CA LEU A 141 11.37 10.58 -4.05
C LEU A 141 12.57 10.49 -4.98
N LEU A 142 12.36 10.32 -6.29
CA LEU A 142 13.42 10.13 -7.29
C LEU A 142 13.15 10.95 -8.58
N PRO A 143 12.89 12.27 -8.49
CA PRO A 143 12.54 13.08 -9.66
C PRO A 143 13.68 13.15 -10.68
N ASP A 144 14.93 13.17 -10.22
CA ASP A 144 16.10 13.49 -11.04
C ASP A 144 17.01 12.27 -11.32
N VAL A 145 16.66 11.09 -10.79
CA VAL A 145 17.49 9.88 -10.88
C VAL A 145 16.70 8.69 -11.40
N GLU A 146 17.26 7.95 -12.35
CA GLU A 146 16.61 6.75 -12.90
C GLU A 146 16.62 5.61 -11.88
N LYS A 147 17.80 5.33 -11.30
CA LYS A 147 18.00 4.32 -10.26
C LYS A 147 18.95 4.86 -9.19
N ILE A 148 18.73 4.42 -7.95
CA ILE A 148 19.56 4.77 -6.79
C ILE A 148 19.69 3.55 -5.87
N LYS A 149 20.69 3.51 -4.99
CA LYS A 149 20.77 2.45 -3.97
C LYS A 149 19.71 2.70 -2.89
N PHE A 150 18.95 1.67 -2.54
CA PHE A 150 17.95 1.73 -1.47
C PHE A 150 18.54 1.19 -0.19
N VAL A 151 18.50 1.97 0.88
CA VAL A 151 18.80 1.51 2.25
C VAL A 151 17.49 1.51 3.02
N SER A 152 16.95 0.33 3.32
CA SER A 152 15.64 0.18 3.94
C SER A 152 15.77 -0.23 5.41
N LEU A 153 15.26 0.64 6.27
CA LEU A 153 14.96 0.42 7.68
C LEU A 153 13.51 -0.08 7.88
N ILE A 154 12.94 -0.68 6.85
CA ILE A 154 11.66 -1.38 6.85
C ILE A 154 11.96 -2.85 6.57
N PRO A 155 11.29 -3.83 7.20
CA PRO A 155 11.53 -5.24 6.91
C PRO A 155 11.22 -5.61 5.46
N SER A 156 11.96 -6.58 4.92
CA SER A 156 11.76 -7.09 3.56
C SER A 156 10.36 -7.72 3.38
N PRO A 157 9.82 -7.80 2.15
CA PRO A 157 8.54 -8.48 1.90
C PRO A 157 8.58 -9.97 2.25
N THR A 158 9.76 -10.62 2.23
CA THR A 158 9.92 -12.00 2.70
C THR A 158 9.75 -12.11 4.21
N ALA A 159 10.26 -11.12 4.96
CA ALA A 159 10.16 -11.10 6.41
C ALA A 159 8.75 -10.70 6.89
N LEU A 160 8.11 -9.74 6.21
CA LEU A 160 6.75 -9.28 6.50
C LEU A 160 5.84 -9.31 5.24
N PRO A 161 5.38 -10.50 4.79
CA PRO A 161 4.60 -10.65 3.55
C PRO A 161 3.21 -10.00 3.60
N HIS A 162 2.72 -9.63 4.78
CA HIS A 162 1.44 -8.95 4.97
C HIS A 162 1.58 -7.45 5.26
N SER A 163 2.79 -6.89 5.16
CA SER A 163 3.02 -5.45 5.33
C SER A 163 2.86 -4.74 3.99
N SER A 164 1.87 -3.83 3.90
CA SER A 164 1.70 -3.00 2.69
C SER A 164 2.91 -2.10 2.46
N LEU A 165 3.55 -1.60 3.51
CA LEU A 165 4.75 -0.78 3.41
C LEU A 165 5.95 -1.60 2.88
N SER A 166 6.15 -2.82 3.38
CA SER A 166 7.20 -3.70 2.87
C SER A 166 6.97 -4.07 1.39
N TYR A 167 5.71 -4.29 1.01
CA TYR A 167 5.31 -4.49 -0.37
C TYR A 167 5.59 -3.27 -1.25
N MET A 168 5.24 -2.06 -0.79
CA MET A 168 5.49 -0.80 -1.50
C MET A 168 6.97 -0.57 -1.75
N VAL A 169 7.80 -0.72 -0.71
CA VAL A 169 9.26 -0.53 -0.84
C VAL A 169 9.86 -1.56 -1.79
N SER A 170 9.44 -2.83 -1.72
CA SER A 170 9.91 -3.84 -2.68
C SER A 170 9.50 -3.51 -4.12
N THR A 171 8.25 -3.11 -4.32
CA THR A 171 7.72 -2.75 -5.65
C THR A 171 8.49 -1.57 -6.26
N ALA A 172 8.77 -0.54 -5.46
CA ALA A 172 9.60 0.59 -5.89
C ALA A 172 11.06 0.14 -6.14
N ALA A 173 11.62 -0.70 -5.27
CA ALA A 173 12.98 -1.20 -5.43
C ALA A 173 13.17 -2.05 -6.70
N GLU A 174 12.20 -2.89 -7.06
CA GLU A 174 12.22 -3.70 -8.29
C GLU A 174 12.36 -2.85 -9.56
N THR A 175 11.91 -1.59 -9.51
CA THR A 175 11.90 -0.69 -10.67
C THR A 175 12.96 0.40 -10.61
N MET A 176 13.25 0.94 -9.42
CA MET A 176 14.03 2.17 -9.22
C MET A 176 15.29 1.96 -8.37
N SER A 177 15.56 0.74 -7.90
CA SER A 177 16.77 0.45 -7.14
C SER A 177 17.87 -0.15 -8.03
N SER A 178 19.11 0.29 -7.83
CA SER A 178 20.29 -0.38 -8.36
C SER A 178 20.79 -1.49 -7.43
N GLU A 179 20.61 -1.32 -6.12
CA GLU A 179 20.91 -2.28 -5.07
C GLU A 179 20.07 -1.97 -3.83
N THR A 180 19.53 -2.99 -3.15
CA THR A 180 18.66 -2.79 -1.99
C THR A 180 19.21 -3.49 -0.74
N TYR A 181 19.42 -2.71 0.31
CA TYR A 181 19.79 -3.20 1.63
C TYR A 181 18.57 -3.25 2.54
N TRP A 182 18.22 -4.44 3.01
CA TRP A 182 17.20 -4.64 4.04
C TRP A 182 17.90 -4.82 5.38
N LEU A 183 17.72 -3.85 6.28
CA LEU A 183 18.48 -3.76 7.53
C LEU A 183 17.63 -3.97 8.78
N VAL A 184 16.34 -4.25 8.62
CA VAL A 184 15.44 -4.61 9.72
C VAL A 184 14.87 -6.00 9.50
N ASP A 185 14.87 -6.82 10.55
CA ASP A 185 14.34 -8.18 10.50
C ASP A 185 12.78 -8.22 10.62
N GLY A 186 12.20 -9.42 10.56
CA GLY A 186 10.74 -9.58 10.67
C GLY A 186 10.15 -9.21 12.04
N ASN A 187 10.99 -9.06 13.07
CA ASN A 187 10.58 -8.63 14.40
C ASN A 187 10.73 -7.12 14.60
N GLY A 188 11.19 -6.38 13.59
CA GLY A 188 11.43 -4.94 13.68
C GLY A 188 12.77 -4.57 14.31
N VAL A 189 13.71 -5.52 14.44
CA VAL A 189 15.04 -5.27 15.01
C VAL A 189 15.97 -4.76 13.92
N LEU A 190 16.59 -3.60 14.18
CA LEU A 190 17.58 -2.98 13.30
C LEU A 190 18.95 -3.65 13.44
N ASP A 191 19.57 -4.03 12.33
CA ASP A 191 20.97 -4.43 12.26
C ASP A 191 21.86 -3.18 12.15
N SER A 192 22.07 -2.52 13.28
CA SER A 192 22.79 -1.24 13.35
C SER A 192 24.26 -1.35 13.00
N ALA A 193 24.88 -2.51 13.26
CA ALA A 193 26.26 -2.77 12.86
C ALA A 193 26.38 -2.80 11.34
N ARG A 194 25.48 -3.51 10.66
CA ARG A 194 25.44 -3.55 9.20
C ARG A 194 25.02 -2.20 8.61
N LEU A 195 24.09 -1.48 9.23
CA LEU A 195 23.71 -0.13 8.79
C LEU A 195 24.93 0.81 8.78
N ARG A 196 25.68 0.89 9.87
CA ARG A 196 26.89 1.72 9.94
C ARG A 196 27.92 1.34 8.88
N LYS A 197 28.12 0.04 8.68
CA LYS A 197 29.04 -0.46 7.65
C LYS A 197 28.61 -0.03 6.24
N VAL A 198 27.35 -0.31 5.88
CA VAL A 198 26.80 0.01 4.55
C VAL A 198 26.84 1.52 4.31
N LEU A 199 26.37 2.34 5.25
CA LEU A 199 26.40 3.80 5.11
C LEU A 199 27.83 4.33 5.01
N GLY A 200 28.77 3.80 5.80
CA GLY A 200 30.17 4.20 5.73
C GLY A 200 30.83 3.86 4.39
N GLU A 201 30.58 2.66 3.86
CA GLU A 201 31.09 2.24 2.55
C GLU A 201 30.53 3.11 1.42
N LEU A 202 29.22 3.40 1.45
CA LEU A 202 28.56 4.23 0.44
C LEU A 202 29.01 5.70 0.53
N ALA A 203 29.18 6.23 1.74
CA ALA A 203 29.69 7.58 1.95
C ALA A 203 31.12 7.75 1.42
N LEU A 204 32.01 6.78 1.66
CA LEU A 204 33.38 6.80 1.13
C LEU A 204 33.43 6.74 -0.41
N GLN A 205 32.40 6.17 -1.03
CA GLN A 205 32.25 6.10 -2.49
C GLN A 205 31.59 7.35 -3.08
N GLY A 206 31.07 8.27 -2.25
CA GLY A 206 30.28 9.41 -2.70
C GLY A 206 28.95 9.01 -3.33
N GLU A 207 28.39 7.87 -2.94
CA GLU A 207 27.16 7.32 -3.53
C GLU A 207 25.92 7.97 -2.91
N GLU A 208 25.01 8.42 -3.76
CA GLU A 208 23.69 8.87 -3.34
C GLU A 208 22.80 7.67 -3.01
N ILE A 209 22.01 7.80 -1.94
CA ILE A 209 21.12 6.72 -1.46
C ILE A 209 19.71 7.24 -1.23
N LEU A 210 18.73 6.35 -1.36
CA LEU A 210 17.40 6.53 -0.80
C LEU A 210 17.31 5.76 0.52
N LEU A 211 17.31 6.48 1.64
CA LEU A 211 17.12 5.92 2.98
C LEU A 211 15.63 5.91 3.35
N LEU A 212 15.05 4.72 3.50
CA LEU A 212 13.63 4.52 3.78
C LEU A 212 13.45 3.95 5.19
N GLY A 213 12.48 4.44 5.95
CA GLY A 213 12.27 3.97 7.31
C GLY A 213 10.92 4.39 7.89
N THR A 214 10.47 3.67 8.91
CA THR A 214 9.40 4.18 9.77
C THR A 214 9.96 5.17 10.77
N VAL A 215 9.13 6.05 11.33
CA VAL A 215 9.54 6.99 12.39
C VAL A 215 10.24 6.26 13.54
N PHE A 216 9.71 5.11 13.98
CA PHE A 216 10.32 4.33 15.07
C PHE A 216 11.68 3.74 14.69
N ALA A 217 11.86 3.29 13.45
CA ALA A 217 13.16 2.78 13.00
C ALA A 217 14.24 3.88 13.07
N PHE A 218 13.89 5.12 12.69
CA PHE A 218 14.78 6.27 12.84
C PHE A 218 15.03 6.63 14.30
N VAL A 219 14.00 6.62 15.16
CA VAL A 219 14.16 6.88 16.59
C VAL A 219 15.11 5.85 17.23
N HIS A 220 14.88 4.55 16.99
CA HIS A 220 15.76 3.50 17.50
C HIS A 220 17.21 3.67 17.03
N TRP A 221 17.40 4.00 15.76
CA TRP A 221 18.73 4.28 15.25
C TRP A 221 19.38 5.50 15.93
N LEU A 222 18.65 6.62 16.07
CA LEU A 222 19.16 7.83 16.72
C LEU A 222 19.45 7.62 18.21
N ASP A 223 18.62 6.87 18.93
CA ASP A 223 18.84 6.53 20.33
C ASP A 223 20.10 5.68 20.50
N GLU A 224 20.34 4.72 19.60
CA GLU A 224 21.58 3.93 19.59
C GLU A 224 22.82 4.77 19.26
N LEU A 225 22.65 5.85 18.48
CA LEU A 225 23.72 6.81 18.20
C LEU A 225 23.96 7.79 19.37
N GLY A 226 23.18 7.70 20.45
CA GLY A 226 23.11 8.65 21.58
C GLY A 226 24.46 9.05 22.22
N GLY A 227 25.18 9.97 21.55
CA GLY A 227 26.39 10.65 22.03
C GLY A 227 27.64 10.49 21.16
N GLU A 228 27.63 9.67 20.10
CA GLU A 228 28.77 9.61 19.18
C GLU A 228 28.63 10.70 18.12
N GLU A 229 29.53 11.69 18.12
CA GLU A 229 29.69 12.61 16.98
C GLU A 229 29.91 11.75 15.73
N LEU A 230 28.99 11.86 14.76
CA LEU A 230 29.25 11.48 13.38
C LEU A 230 30.43 12.35 12.93
N ARG A 231 31.65 11.87 13.18
CA ARG A 231 32.89 12.63 12.95
C ARG A 231 32.83 13.32 11.59
N ASP A 232 33.27 14.57 11.57
CA ASP A 232 33.42 15.37 10.35
C ASP A 232 34.06 14.51 9.26
N LEU A 233 33.28 14.29 8.19
CA LEU A 233 33.80 13.81 6.93
C LEU A 233 34.62 14.95 6.32
N ALA A 234 35.86 15.10 6.79
CA ALA A 234 36.89 15.91 6.16
C ALA A 234 37.48 15.18 4.95
#